data_AF-A0A0A9Z8X7-F1
#
_entry.id   AF-A0A0A9Z8X7-F1
#
_cell.length_a   1.000
_cell.length_b   1.000
_cell.length_c   1.000
_cell.angle_alpha   90.00
_cell.angle_beta   90.00
_cell.angle_gamma   90.00
#
_symmetry.space_group_name_H-M   'P 1'
#
loop_
_entity.id
_entity.type
_entity.pdbx_description
1 polymer ?
#
loop_
_entity_poly.entity_id
_entity_poly.type
_entity_poly.pdbx_seq_one_letter_code
_entity_poly.pdbx_strand_id
1 'polypeptide(L)'
;MTVLFAPSTITAEVKSVEMHHETLDAAEPGDNIGFNVKLAVKDIARGMVTSDVKNDPACPVASFDAQVIIMGHPGEIRVGYTPVLDCHTAHIACRFNQLKLKYDAVSMKLVEAEPASVKTGDAA
;
A
#
# COMPACT_ATOMS: atom_id res chain seq x y z
N MET A 1 -4.08 23.72 5.79
CA MET A 1 -3.22 22.84 4.97
C MET A 1 -4.03 22.32 3.78
N THR A 2 -3.46 22.14 2.59
CA THR A 2 -4.15 21.51 1.44
C THR A 2 -3.60 20.10 1.24
N VAL A 3 -4.48 19.12 1.14
CA VAL A 3 -4.12 17.70 0.99
C VAL A 3 -4.63 17.13 -0.33
N LEU A 4 -3.90 16.14 -0.85
CA LEU A 4 -4.25 15.31 -2.00
C LEU A 4 -4.75 13.95 -1.51
N PHE A 5 -5.74 13.37 -2.21
CA PHE A 5 -6.24 12.01 -1.97
C PHE A 5 -5.84 11.07 -3.12
N ALA A 6 -4.72 10.37 -3.01
CA ALA A 6 -4.29 9.37 -3.98
C ALA A 6 -5.12 8.07 -3.85
N PRO A 7 -5.39 7.32 -4.94
CA PRO A 7 -4.83 7.48 -6.29
C PRO A 7 -5.57 8.50 -7.17
N SER A 8 -6.59 9.18 -6.65
CA SER A 8 -7.27 10.25 -7.38
C SER A 8 -6.40 11.52 -7.44
N THR A 9 -6.83 12.50 -8.24
CA THR A 9 -6.21 13.84 -8.28
C THR A 9 -6.96 14.85 -7.42
N ILE A 10 -7.85 14.39 -6.53
CA ILE A 10 -8.71 15.26 -5.72
C ILE A 10 -7.90 15.91 -4.60
N THR A 11 -8.03 17.22 -4.48
CA THR A 11 -7.40 18.00 -3.41
C THR A 11 -8.45 18.71 -2.57
N ALA A 12 -8.21 18.85 -1.26
CA ALA A 12 -9.06 19.64 -0.40
C ALA A 12 -8.28 20.36 0.71
N GLU A 13 -8.84 21.45 1.22
CA GLU A 13 -8.29 22.15 2.38
C GLU A 13 -8.82 21.52 3.68
N VAL A 14 -7.89 21.18 4.58
CA VAL A 14 -8.20 20.68 5.94
C VAL A 14 -8.67 21.84 6.81
N LYS A 15 -9.86 21.68 7.42
CA LYS A 15 -10.52 22.70 8.25
C LYS A 15 -10.30 22.49 9.74
N SER A 16 -10.36 21.26 10.21
CA SER A 16 -10.10 20.88 11.60
C SER A 16 -9.52 19.47 11.65
N VAL A 17 -8.84 19.16 12.75
CA VAL A 17 -8.35 17.83 13.08
C VAL A 17 -8.87 17.50 14.48
N GLU A 18 -9.35 16.29 14.66
CA GLU A 18 -9.94 15.81 15.90
C GLU A 18 -9.46 14.40 16.24
N MET A 19 -9.21 14.14 17.52
CA MET A 19 -8.90 12.83 18.07
C MET A 19 -9.74 12.61 19.32
N HIS A 20 -10.47 11.49 19.39
CA HIS A 20 -11.32 11.15 20.55
C HIS A 20 -12.26 12.28 21.02
N HIS A 21 -12.88 13.02 20.08
CA HIS A 21 -13.77 14.17 20.32
C HIS A 21 -13.10 15.45 20.85
N GLU A 22 -11.77 15.53 20.79
CA GLU A 22 -11.01 16.75 21.10
C GLU A 22 -10.37 17.31 19.83
N THR A 23 -10.44 18.63 19.67
CA THR A 23 -9.77 19.32 18.56
C THR A 23 -8.27 19.41 18.82
N LEU A 24 -7.48 19.12 17.79
CA LEU A 24 -6.03 19.21 17.83
C LEU A 24 -5.53 20.32 16.90
N ASP A 25 -4.49 21.02 17.31
CA ASP A 25 -3.78 22.00 16.46
C ASP A 25 -2.95 21.29 15.37
N ALA A 26 -2.41 20.12 15.70
CA ALA A 26 -1.65 19.26 14.80
C ALA A 26 -1.78 17.78 15.23
N ALA A 27 -1.62 16.88 14.26
CA ALA A 27 -1.50 15.44 14.50
C ALA A 27 -0.05 14.98 14.27
N GLU A 28 0.38 13.99 15.03
CA GLU A 28 1.71 13.40 14.97
C GLU A 28 1.68 11.95 14.44
N PRO A 29 2.81 11.39 13.96
CA PRO A 29 2.88 10.01 13.53
C PRO A 29 2.46 9.04 14.64
N GLY A 30 1.40 8.26 14.38
CA GLY A 30 0.82 7.31 15.34
C GLY A 30 -0.59 7.67 15.79
N ASP A 31 -1.01 8.94 15.60
CA ASP A 31 -2.34 9.38 16.01
C ASP A 31 -3.44 8.82 15.09
N ASN A 32 -4.53 8.36 15.71
CA ASN A 32 -5.75 7.99 14.99
C ASN A 32 -6.72 9.16 14.99
N ILE A 33 -6.70 9.94 13.92
CA ILE A 33 -7.43 11.20 13.82
C ILE A 33 -8.55 11.15 12.78
N GLY A 34 -9.59 11.94 13.02
CA GLY A 34 -10.49 12.43 11.99
C GLY A 34 -10.09 13.85 11.60
N PHE A 35 -10.25 14.22 10.32
CA PHE A 35 -10.03 15.59 9.90
C PHE A 35 -11.14 16.03 8.94
N ASN A 36 -11.52 17.30 9.02
CA ASN A 36 -12.63 17.85 8.25
C ASN A 36 -12.14 18.44 6.92
N VAL A 37 -12.77 18.01 5.82
CA VAL A 37 -12.57 18.56 4.47
C VAL A 37 -13.91 18.73 3.76
N LYS A 38 -13.99 19.68 2.82
CA LYS A 38 -15.19 19.92 2.03
C LYS A 38 -15.19 19.08 0.75
N LEU A 39 -15.54 17.80 0.85
CA LEU A 39 -15.67 16.86 -0.26
C LEU A 39 -16.97 16.06 -0.16
N ALA A 40 -17.44 15.47 -1.26
CA ALA A 40 -18.55 14.52 -1.20
C ALA A 40 -18.02 13.15 -0.74
N VAL A 41 -18.82 12.40 0.03
CA VAL A 41 -18.42 11.07 0.54
C VAL A 41 -18.05 10.10 -0.59
N LYS A 42 -18.71 10.20 -1.75
CA LYS A 42 -18.43 9.37 -2.93
C LYS A 42 -17.06 9.63 -3.58
N ASP A 43 -16.44 10.77 -3.28
CA ASP A 43 -15.18 11.19 -3.89
C ASP A 43 -13.97 10.56 -3.18
N ILE A 44 -14.17 10.02 -1.97
CA ILE A 44 -13.14 9.40 -1.15
C ILE A 44 -13.55 7.97 -0.76
N ALA A 45 -12.57 7.09 -0.59
CA ALA A 45 -12.81 5.71 -0.20
C ALA A 45 -11.72 5.20 0.75
N ARG A 46 -12.04 4.15 1.52
CA ARG A 46 -11.04 3.41 2.29
C ARG A 46 -9.96 2.88 1.36
N GLY A 47 -8.70 2.97 1.78
CA GLY A 47 -7.54 2.59 0.98
C GLY A 47 -6.89 3.75 0.23
N MET A 48 -7.55 4.90 0.12
CA MET A 48 -6.91 6.12 -0.38
C MET A 48 -5.85 6.63 0.61
N VAL A 49 -4.80 7.25 0.06
CA VAL A 49 -3.71 7.84 0.83
C VAL A 49 -3.83 9.35 0.76
N THR A 50 -3.80 10.00 1.92
CA THR A 50 -3.85 11.47 2.03
C THR A 50 -2.45 12.01 2.27
N SER A 51 -2.05 13.06 1.54
CA SER A 51 -0.71 13.68 1.67
C SER A 51 -0.77 15.19 1.47
N ASP A 52 0.22 15.95 1.96
CA ASP A 52 0.36 17.37 1.63
C ASP A 52 0.60 17.54 0.12
N VAL A 53 -0.11 18.47 -0.52
CA VAL A 53 0.12 18.80 -1.93
C VAL A 53 1.51 19.43 -2.18
N LYS A 54 2.15 19.99 -1.14
CA LYS A 54 3.43 20.71 -1.24
C LYS A 54 4.65 19.91 -0.80
N ASN A 55 4.45 18.75 -0.18
CA ASN A 55 5.55 17.97 0.40
C ASN A 55 5.41 16.49 0.00
N ASP A 56 6.08 16.13 -1.10
CA ASP A 56 6.09 14.79 -1.68
C ASP A 56 4.69 14.13 -1.75
N PRO A 57 3.78 14.70 -2.58
CA PRO A 57 2.41 14.21 -2.64
C PRO A 57 2.35 12.75 -3.11
N ALA A 58 1.49 11.96 -2.45
CA ALA A 58 1.23 10.58 -2.81
C ALA A 58 0.75 10.47 -4.27
N CYS A 59 1.25 9.49 -5.00
CA CYS A 59 0.92 9.28 -6.41
C CYS A 59 0.45 7.84 -6.67
N PRO A 60 -0.40 7.63 -7.69
CA PRO A 60 -0.79 6.29 -8.11
C PRO A 60 0.41 5.54 -8.68
N VAL A 61 0.47 4.24 -8.39
CA VAL A 61 1.51 3.35 -8.91
C VAL A 61 0.86 2.31 -9.82
N ALA A 62 1.39 2.15 -11.03
CA ALA A 62 0.90 1.14 -11.98
C ALA A 62 1.42 -0.26 -11.66
N SER A 63 2.66 -0.35 -11.16
CA SER A 63 3.32 -1.58 -10.72
C SER A 63 4.46 -1.25 -9.76
N PHE A 64 4.74 -2.17 -8.84
CA PHE A 64 5.89 -2.06 -7.93
C PHE A 64 6.60 -3.41 -7.85
N ASP A 65 7.90 -3.35 -7.54
CA ASP A 65 8.66 -4.54 -7.15
C ASP A 65 8.62 -4.64 -5.62
N ALA A 66 8.48 -5.85 -5.10
CA ALA A 66 8.52 -6.12 -3.68
C ALA A 66 9.21 -7.45 -3.43
N GLN A 67 9.93 -7.54 -2.30
CA GLN A 67 10.43 -8.80 -1.80
C GLN A 67 9.32 -9.47 -0.97
N VAL A 68 9.01 -10.71 -1.29
CA VAL A 68 7.97 -11.49 -0.61
C VAL A 68 8.57 -12.75 0.00
N ILE A 69 8.01 -13.17 1.14
CA ILE A 69 8.30 -14.47 1.74
C ILE A 69 7.01 -15.29 1.65
N ILE A 70 7.08 -16.44 1.00
CA ILE A 70 5.90 -17.28 0.79
C ILE A 70 5.66 -18.14 2.03
N MET A 71 4.48 -17.97 2.65
CA MET A 71 4.08 -18.68 3.86
C MET A 71 2.72 -19.35 3.68
N GLY A 72 2.59 -20.61 4.09
CA GLY A 72 1.29 -21.27 4.23
C GLY A 72 0.51 -21.47 2.93
N HIS A 73 1.17 -21.48 1.77
CA HIS A 73 0.52 -21.73 0.47
C HIS A 73 0.62 -23.23 0.10
N PRO A 74 -0.50 -23.91 -0.24
CA PRO A 74 -0.52 -25.36 -0.48
C PRO A 74 0.07 -25.79 -1.83
N GLY A 75 0.27 -24.85 -2.75
CA GLY A 75 0.84 -25.11 -4.07
C GLY A 75 1.99 -24.18 -4.42
N GLU A 76 2.25 -24.07 -5.71
CA GLU A 76 3.25 -23.16 -6.27
C GLU A 76 2.59 -21.90 -6.83
N ILE A 77 3.24 -20.76 -6.65
CA ILE A 77 2.87 -19.47 -7.22
C ILE A 77 3.67 -19.26 -8.50
N ARG A 78 2.99 -18.88 -9.57
CA ARG A 78 3.57 -18.63 -10.90
C ARG A 78 3.24 -17.22 -11.35
N VAL A 79 3.97 -16.74 -12.36
CA VAL A 79 3.63 -15.49 -13.04
C VAL A 79 2.17 -15.52 -13.50
N GLY A 80 1.43 -14.45 -13.21
CA GLY A 80 -0.01 -14.36 -13.43
C GLY A 80 -0.88 -14.69 -12.23
N TYR A 81 -0.32 -15.23 -11.14
CA TYR A 81 -1.05 -15.37 -9.89
C TYR A 81 -1.59 -14.00 -9.43
N THR A 82 -2.88 -13.95 -9.09
CA THR A 82 -3.59 -12.69 -8.78
C THR A 82 -4.24 -12.74 -7.40
N PRO A 83 -3.45 -12.72 -6.32
CA PRO A 83 -3.99 -12.65 -4.96
C PRO A 83 -4.51 -11.26 -4.64
N VAL A 84 -5.27 -11.16 -3.55
CA VAL A 84 -5.57 -9.87 -2.93
C VAL A 84 -4.44 -9.49 -1.99
N LEU A 85 -3.95 -8.26 -2.14
CA LEU A 85 -2.94 -7.68 -1.26
C LEU A 85 -3.63 -6.68 -0.32
N ASP A 86 -3.33 -6.86 0.96
CA ASP A 86 -3.57 -5.85 1.98
C ASP A 86 -2.29 -5.02 2.12
N CYS A 87 -2.40 -3.72 1.86
CA CYS A 87 -1.35 -2.75 2.09
C CYS A 87 -1.99 -1.56 2.79
N HIS A 88 -1.43 -1.10 3.91
CA HIS A 88 -2.05 -0.07 4.77
C HIS A 88 -3.54 -0.36 5.06
N THR A 89 -4.44 0.44 4.50
CA THR A 89 -5.90 0.26 4.59
C THR A 89 -6.53 -0.16 3.26
N ALA A 90 -5.73 -0.31 2.20
CA ALA A 90 -6.15 -0.78 0.89
C ALA A 90 -6.21 -2.31 0.84
N HIS A 91 -7.18 -2.79 0.08
CA HIS A 91 -7.46 -4.21 -0.14
C HIS A 91 -7.75 -4.39 -1.64
N ILE A 92 -6.74 -4.79 -2.41
CA ILE A 92 -6.77 -4.74 -3.88
C ILE A 92 -6.17 -6.02 -4.47
N ALA A 93 -6.83 -6.59 -5.47
CA ALA A 93 -6.27 -7.71 -6.24
C ALA A 93 -5.08 -7.23 -7.07
N CYS A 94 -3.91 -7.83 -6.87
CA CYS A 94 -2.70 -7.52 -7.61
C CYS A 94 -2.22 -8.74 -8.37
N ARG A 95 -1.73 -8.55 -9.59
CA ARG A 95 -1.16 -9.62 -10.41
C ARG A 95 0.36 -9.66 -10.24
N PHE A 96 0.89 -10.86 -10.01
CA PHE A 96 2.33 -11.11 -10.03
C PHE A 96 2.79 -11.11 -11.49
N ASN A 97 3.25 -9.95 -11.96
CA ASN A 97 3.61 -9.74 -13.37
C ASN A 97 4.92 -10.43 -13.76
N GLN A 98 5.86 -10.53 -12.83
CA GLN A 98 7.15 -11.18 -13.03
C GLN A 98 7.65 -11.73 -11.68
N LEU A 99 8.33 -12.87 -11.71
CA LEU A 99 9.16 -13.34 -10.60
C LEU A 99 10.61 -13.07 -11.00
N LYS A 100 11.28 -12.12 -10.35
CA LYS A 100 12.58 -11.63 -10.81
C LYS A 100 13.72 -12.47 -10.27
N LEU A 101 13.70 -12.74 -8.96
CA LEU A 101 14.77 -13.42 -8.25
C LEU A 101 14.13 -14.38 -7.26
N LYS A 102 14.85 -15.44 -6.93
CA LYS A 102 14.49 -16.37 -5.87
C LYS A 102 15.64 -16.47 -4.90
N TYR A 103 15.34 -16.31 -3.63
CA TYR A 103 16.26 -16.39 -2.52
C TYR A 103 15.82 -17.49 -1.55
N ASP A 104 16.79 -18.07 -0.86
CA ASP A 104 16.52 -18.85 0.33
C ASP A 104 16.08 -17.90 1.46
N ALA A 105 14.89 -18.10 2.03
CA ALA A 105 14.28 -17.13 2.96
C ALA A 105 15.06 -16.95 4.28
N VAL A 106 15.95 -17.88 4.62
CA VAL A 106 16.75 -17.83 5.85
C VAL A 106 18.12 -17.20 5.60
N SER A 107 18.86 -17.71 4.61
CA SER A 107 20.22 -17.27 4.32
C SER A 107 20.29 -16.04 3.41
N MET A 108 19.16 -15.65 2.80
CA MET A 108 19.07 -14.58 1.80
C MET A 108 20.04 -14.76 0.62
N LYS A 109 20.50 -15.98 0.37
CA LYS A 109 21.35 -16.29 -0.78
C LYS A 109 20.48 -16.45 -2.02
N LEU A 110 20.93 -15.86 -3.12
CA LEU A 110 20.31 -16.04 -4.42
C LEU A 110 20.36 -17.53 -4.80
N VAL A 111 19.20 -18.08 -5.11
CA VAL A 111 19.01 -19.47 -5.55
C VAL A 111 18.88 -19.50 -7.08
N GLU A 112 18.04 -18.63 -7.64
CA GLU A 112 17.71 -18.64 -9.06
C GLU A 112 17.29 -17.25 -9.52
N ALA A 113 17.65 -16.88 -10.76
CA ALA A 113 17.12 -15.69 -11.43
C ALA A 113 15.98 -16.10 -12.36
N GLU A 114 14.92 -15.30 -12.41
CA GLU A 114 13.70 -15.53 -13.19
C GLU A 114 13.07 -16.92 -12.95
N PRO A 115 12.76 -17.28 -11.69
CA PRO A 115 12.22 -18.60 -11.37
C PRO A 115 10.86 -18.83 -12.05
N ALA A 116 10.64 -20.05 -12.54
CA ALA A 116 9.35 -20.42 -13.14
C ALA A 116 8.20 -20.47 -12.11
N SER A 117 8.52 -20.66 -10.83
CA SER A 117 7.57 -20.71 -9.72
C SER A 117 8.24 -20.53 -8.36
N VAL A 118 7.49 -20.05 -7.37
CA VAL A 118 7.89 -19.96 -5.96
C VAL A 118 6.90 -20.69 -5.06
N LYS A 119 7.35 -21.21 -3.93
CA LYS A 119 6.54 -21.99 -2.98
C LYS A 119 6.85 -21.62 -1.54
N THR A 120 6.07 -22.16 -0.61
CA THR A 120 6.27 -21.95 0.83
C THR A 120 7.73 -22.18 1.25
N GLY A 121 8.32 -21.19 1.93
CA GLY A 121 9.72 -21.18 2.35
C GLY A 121 10.68 -20.46 1.40
N ASP A 122 10.25 -20.11 0.18
CA ASP A 122 11.03 -19.27 -0.72
C ASP A 122 10.85 -17.78 -0.36
N ALA A 123 11.90 -16.99 -0.59
CA ALA A 123 11.81 -15.55 -0.74
C ALA A 123 11.99 -15.18 -2.22
N ALA A 124 11.29 -14.16 -2.72
CA ALA A 124 11.36 -13.76 -4.13
C ALA A 124 11.17 -12.25 -4.32
#